data_AF-A0AAW1DKB1-F1
#
_entry.id   AF-A0AAW1DKB1-F1
#
_cell.length_a   1.000
_cell.length_b   1.000
_cell.length_c   1.000
_cell.angle_alpha   90.00
_cell.angle_beta   90.00
_cell.angle_gamma   90.00
#
_symmetry.space_group_name_H-M   'P 1'
#
loop_
_entity.id
_entity.type
_entity.pdbx_description
1 polymer ?
#
loop_
_entity_poly.entity_id
_entity_poly.type
_entity_poly.pdbx_seq_one_letter_code
_entity_poly.pdbx_strand_id
1 'polypeptide(L)'
;MYFSIYDVARLYQLKYLTETCKSFIDKDVAPILSTSYSRFLQLSPEGLKEIIERDSFYAPEVNIFEVVLAWCQANNMKDTPQLEEVLSAVRFELMSIEDLCKIVRPSGLVSSETILDALERQTLLRDVCLKYRGTLNVNVNMADPRFGSHVLQGEMKSALLDGNCLNYDMENGYTRHSISDGGDSILIKLGTQCVVNHIKMLLWDKDLRSYSYYIEVSMDQKDWVRVIDHTQYYCRSWQKLYFNPRVVNYVRIVGTHNSVNTVFHAVAFEIMYSSEQFTLVNGIIKPTHNVATTKESASVIEGVCRIRNALLDGNYKEYDWNKGYTCHQIGSGVILVQLGQPYLLDSMRLLLWDCDARSYSYYIEVSDNRRDWQIVWDMRDHYCQSWQLITFRPRPVVFIKIVGTHNTANEIFHCVHFECPAQQDTNDVAAASLRNTLPAPESGHVD
;
A
#
# COMPACT_ATOMS: atom_id res chain seq x y z
N MET A 1 35.37 7.85 4.06
CA MET A 1 35.23 6.55 4.73
C MET A 1 34.09 5.73 4.14
N TYR A 2 32.87 6.28 4.01
CA TYR A 2 31.72 5.51 3.49
C TYR A 2 31.86 5.03 2.03
N PHE A 3 32.32 5.88 1.10
CA PHE A 3 32.49 5.50 -0.32
C PHE A 3 33.59 4.47 -0.56
N SER A 4 34.71 4.56 0.18
CA SER A 4 35.76 3.54 0.14
C SER A 4 35.31 2.20 0.75
N ILE A 5 34.49 2.25 1.81
CA ILE A 5 33.85 1.04 2.38
C ILE A 5 32.85 0.46 1.39
N TYR A 6 32.12 1.28 0.65
CA TYR A 6 31.17 0.84 -0.37
C TYR A 6 31.85 0.05 -1.50
N ASP A 7 32.92 0.59 -2.08
CA ASP A 7 33.65 -0.09 -3.15
C ASP A 7 34.26 -1.42 -2.68
N VAL A 8 34.82 -1.44 -1.45
CA VAL A 8 35.33 -2.67 -0.84
C VAL A 8 34.19 -3.67 -0.58
N ALA A 9 33.08 -3.23 0.01
CA ALA A 9 31.92 -4.08 0.27
C ALA A 9 31.37 -4.70 -1.02
N ARG A 10 31.33 -3.92 -2.10
CA ARG A 10 30.90 -4.38 -3.42
C ARG A 10 31.90 -5.39 -4.02
N LEU A 11 33.20 -5.11 -3.95
CA LEU A 11 34.25 -6.03 -4.41
C LEU A 11 34.14 -7.40 -3.74
N TYR A 12 33.86 -7.42 -2.43
CA TYR A 12 33.66 -8.64 -1.64
C TYR A 12 32.22 -9.19 -1.65
N GLN A 13 31.31 -8.60 -2.44
CA GLN A 13 29.89 -8.99 -2.55
C GLN A 13 29.14 -9.04 -1.21
N LEU A 14 29.50 -8.17 -0.26
CA LEU A 14 28.88 -8.07 1.06
C LEU A 14 27.55 -7.32 0.99
N LYS A 15 26.49 -8.00 0.49
CA LYS A 15 25.16 -7.43 0.22
C LYS A 15 24.63 -6.53 1.34
N TYR A 16 24.69 -6.99 2.60
CA TYR A 16 24.17 -6.22 3.74
C TYR A 16 24.91 -4.89 3.96
N LEU A 17 26.25 -4.92 3.83
CA LEU A 17 27.08 -3.74 4.02
C LEU A 17 26.89 -2.74 2.86
N THR A 18 26.77 -3.25 1.63
CA THR A 18 26.44 -2.45 0.44
C THR A 18 25.11 -1.72 0.62
N GLU A 19 24.05 -2.40 1.06
CA GLU A 19 22.73 -1.77 1.28
C GLU A 19 22.74 -0.77 2.43
N THR A 20 23.52 -1.03 3.48
CA THR A 20 23.68 -0.08 4.60
C THR A 20 24.39 1.20 4.14
N CYS A 21 25.47 1.06 3.35
CA CYS A 21 26.17 2.20 2.77
C CYS A 21 25.26 3.00 1.82
N LYS A 22 24.47 2.31 0.99
CA LYS A 22 23.46 2.92 0.10
C LYS A 22 22.44 3.75 0.87
N SER A 23 21.87 3.19 1.95
CA SER A 23 20.91 3.90 2.80
C SER A 23 21.52 5.15 3.45
N PHE A 24 22.79 5.10 3.83
CA PHE A 24 23.49 6.24 4.41
C PHE A 24 23.76 7.34 3.39
N ILE A 25 24.16 6.97 2.16
CA ILE A 25 24.37 7.92 1.07
C ILE A 25 23.07 8.67 0.75
N ASP A 26 21.93 7.98 0.70
CA ASP A 26 20.64 8.57 0.33
C ASP A 26 20.10 9.58 1.35
N LYS A 27 20.49 9.47 2.64
CA LYS A 27 20.02 10.38 3.70
C LYS A 27 20.69 11.75 3.64
N ASP A 28 21.96 11.81 3.22
CA ASP A 28 22.81 13.01 3.33
C ASP A 28 23.32 13.50 1.96
N VAL A 29 22.62 13.23 0.85
CA VAL A 29 23.11 13.57 -0.51
C VAL A 29 23.50 15.04 -0.65
N ALA A 30 22.63 15.98 -0.30
CA ALA A 30 22.90 17.42 -0.46
C ALA A 30 24.10 17.93 0.38
N PRO A 31 24.26 17.58 1.67
CA PRO A 31 25.49 17.86 2.44
C PRO A 31 26.75 17.19 1.87
N ILE A 32 26.64 15.95 1.35
CA ILE A 32 27.79 15.23 0.82
C ILE A 32 28.31 15.91 -0.45
N LEU A 33 27.40 16.38 -1.32
CA LEU A 33 27.74 17.11 -2.55
C LEU A 33 28.44 18.44 -2.26
N SER A 34 28.13 19.13 -1.17
CA SER A 34 28.76 20.42 -0.82
C SER A 34 30.05 20.29 0.00
N THR A 35 30.13 19.29 0.90
CA THR A 35 31.18 19.22 1.93
C THR A 35 32.19 18.09 1.71
N SER A 36 31.87 17.09 0.87
CA SER A 36 32.66 15.87 0.67
C SER A 36 33.00 15.59 -0.80
N TYR A 37 33.18 16.63 -1.61
CA TYR A 37 33.59 16.54 -3.03
C TYR A 37 34.77 15.57 -3.24
N SER A 38 35.79 15.65 -2.38
CA SER A 38 37.01 14.84 -2.47
C SER A 38 36.81 13.34 -2.25
N ARG A 39 35.71 12.92 -1.61
CA ARG A 39 35.44 11.51 -1.30
C ARG A 39 34.70 10.79 -2.43
N PHE A 40 33.97 11.53 -3.26
CA PHE A 40 33.36 11.01 -4.49
C PHE A 40 34.42 10.71 -5.57
N LEU A 41 35.54 11.44 -5.58
CA LEU A 41 36.63 11.27 -6.55
C LEU A 41 37.32 9.90 -6.46
N GLN A 42 37.21 9.22 -5.32
CA GLN A 42 37.89 7.94 -5.05
C GLN A 42 37.07 6.71 -5.47
N LEU A 43 35.84 6.89 -5.94
CA LEU A 43 34.98 5.79 -6.37
C LEU A 43 35.46 5.19 -7.70
N SER A 44 35.34 3.87 -7.80
CA SER A 44 35.44 3.16 -9.07
C SER A 44 34.37 3.61 -10.08
N PRO A 45 34.62 3.52 -11.40
CA PRO A 45 33.64 3.90 -12.44
C PRO A 45 32.30 3.18 -12.28
N GLU A 46 32.34 1.87 -12.03
CA GLU A 46 31.13 1.05 -11.85
C GLU A 46 30.39 1.45 -10.57
N GLY A 47 31.10 1.97 -9.56
CA GLY A 47 30.53 2.29 -8.25
C GLY A 47 29.79 3.60 -8.29
N LEU A 48 30.41 4.56 -9.00
CA LEU A 48 29.79 5.81 -9.34
C LEU A 48 28.54 5.60 -10.21
N LYS A 49 28.63 4.75 -11.24
CA LYS A 49 27.48 4.38 -12.08
C LYS A 49 26.34 3.80 -11.25
N GLU A 50 26.60 2.79 -10.41
CA GLU A 50 25.55 2.15 -9.60
C GLU A 50 24.91 3.14 -8.61
N ILE A 51 25.67 4.07 -8.04
CA ILE A 51 25.12 5.10 -7.15
C ILE A 51 24.23 6.07 -7.95
N ILE A 52 24.68 6.52 -9.11
CA ILE A 52 23.95 7.45 -9.97
C ILE A 52 22.77 6.76 -10.66
N GLU A 53 22.76 5.46 -10.90
CA GLU A 53 21.60 4.81 -11.52
C GLU A 53 20.38 4.78 -10.59
N ARG A 54 20.58 4.88 -9.26
CA ARG A 54 19.51 4.74 -8.25
C ARG A 54 18.60 5.96 -8.18
N ASP A 55 17.29 5.73 -8.21
CA ASP A 55 16.26 6.78 -8.06
C ASP A 55 16.31 7.50 -6.71
N SER A 56 16.87 6.85 -5.68
CA SER A 56 16.96 7.39 -4.32
C SER A 56 18.11 8.39 -4.12
N PHE A 57 19.05 8.49 -5.07
CA PHE A 57 20.17 9.42 -5.00
C PHE A 57 19.72 10.84 -5.36
N TYR A 58 18.97 11.48 -4.47
CA TYR A 58 18.28 12.72 -4.78
C TYR A 58 19.15 13.98 -4.65
N ALA A 59 19.43 14.60 -5.80
CA ALA A 59 20.00 15.94 -5.93
C ALA A 59 19.57 16.56 -7.27
N PRO A 60 19.67 17.89 -7.45
CA PRO A 60 19.55 18.49 -8.78
C PRO A 60 20.52 17.81 -9.75
N GLU A 61 20.03 17.36 -10.90
CA GLU A 61 20.86 16.61 -11.87
C GLU A 61 22.09 17.38 -12.30
N VAL A 62 22.00 18.72 -12.39
CA VAL A 62 23.14 19.60 -12.64
C VAL A 62 24.27 19.38 -11.63
N ASN A 63 23.95 19.26 -10.33
CA ASN A 63 24.95 19.00 -9.29
C ASN A 63 25.54 17.59 -9.44
N ILE A 64 24.72 16.60 -9.84
CA ILE A 64 25.20 15.24 -10.10
C ILE A 64 26.21 15.26 -11.26
N PHE A 65 25.89 16.00 -12.33
CA PHE A 65 26.79 16.18 -13.47
C PHE A 65 28.10 16.87 -13.10
N GLU A 66 28.06 17.91 -12.27
CA GLU A 66 29.27 18.58 -11.77
C GLU A 66 30.18 17.62 -10.98
N VAL A 67 29.60 16.70 -10.20
CA VAL A 67 30.38 15.66 -9.50
C VAL A 67 31.03 14.69 -10.49
N VAL A 68 30.30 14.27 -11.52
CA VAL A 68 30.85 13.41 -12.57
C VAL A 68 31.97 14.13 -13.33
N LEU A 69 31.80 15.41 -13.63
CA LEU A 69 32.81 16.26 -14.27
C LEU A 69 34.08 16.33 -13.41
N ALA A 70 33.96 16.60 -12.12
CA ALA A 70 35.09 16.64 -11.21
C ALA A 70 35.78 15.28 -11.04
N TRP A 71 35.01 14.18 -10.96
CA TRP A 71 35.53 12.83 -10.92
C TRP A 71 36.31 12.48 -12.19
N CYS A 72 35.80 12.86 -13.36
CA CYS A 72 36.47 12.67 -14.64
C CYS A 72 37.80 13.43 -14.70
N GLN A 73 37.83 14.68 -14.22
CA GLN A 73 39.04 15.50 -14.18
C GLN A 73 40.08 14.95 -13.21
N ALA A 74 39.66 14.47 -12.04
CA ALA A 74 40.59 13.93 -11.03
C ALA A 74 41.22 12.59 -11.46
N ASN A 75 40.49 11.76 -12.20
CA ASN A 75 40.95 10.44 -12.62
C ASN A 75 41.47 10.39 -14.07
N ASN A 76 41.55 11.53 -14.78
CA ASN A 76 41.95 11.63 -16.19
C ASN A 76 41.19 10.67 -17.12
N MET A 77 39.89 10.48 -16.88
CA MET A 77 39.05 9.51 -17.60
C MET A 77 38.41 10.08 -18.89
N LYS A 78 38.95 11.18 -19.42
CA LYS A 78 38.39 11.83 -20.61
C LYS A 78 38.48 10.91 -21.82
N ASP A 79 37.40 10.81 -22.60
CA ASP A 79 37.26 9.98 -23.80
C ASP A 79 37.42 8.46 -23.55
N THR A 80 37.16 8.00 -22.32
CA THR A 80 37.16 6.58 -21.97
C THR A 80 35.76 5.97 -22.07
N PRO A 81 35.63 4.68 -22.47
CA PRO A 81 34.32 4.02 -22.52
C PRO A 81 33.66 3.93 -21.13
N GLN A 82 34.45 3.84 -20.05
CA GLN A 82 33.90 3.83 -18.69
C GLN A 82 33.23 5.16 -18.32
N LEU A 83 33.70 6.29 -18.87
CA LEU A 83 33.06 7.59 -18.66
C LEU A 83 31.72 7.67 -19.38
N GLU A 84 31.63 7.17 -20.62
CA GLU A 84 30.37 7.12 -21.36
C GLU A 84 29.31 6.32 -20.60
N GLU A 85 29.71 5.20 -19.98
CA GLU A 85 28.82 4.41 -19.13
C GLU A 85 28.31 5.18 -17.91
N VAL A 86 29.16 5.95 -17.23
CA VAL A 86 28.74 6.78 -16.09
C VAL A 86 27.85 7.94 -16.56
N LEU A 87 28.18 8.59 -17.66
CA LEU A 87 27.37 9.66 -18.24
C LEU A 87 25.99 9.16 -18.69
N SER A 88 25.87 7.92 -19.13
CA SER A 88 24.58 7.31 -19.48
C SER A 88 23.61 7.18 -18.29
N ALA A 89 24.12 7.23 -17.05
CA ALA A 89 23.32 7.20 -15.84
C ALA A 89 22.82 8.59 -15.40
N VAL A 90 23.42 9.68 -15.91
CA VAL A 90 23.02 11.06 -15.64
C VAL A 90 21.77 11.39 -16.47
N ARG A 91 20.75 11.97 -15.82
CA ARG A 91 19.43 12.16 -16.44
C ARG A 91 19.32 13.57 -17.00
N PHE A 92 19.98 13.81 -18.14
CA PHE A 92 20.01 15.12 -18.79
C PHE A 92 18.61 15.65 -19.14
N GLU A 93 17.67 14.74 -19.41
CA GLU A 93 16.26 15.05 -19.65
C GLU A 93 15.55 15.69 -18.44
N LEU A 94 16.15 15.69 -17.26
CA LEU A 94 15.60 16.34 -16.05
C LEU A 94 16.32 17.64 -15.68
N MET A 95 17.30 18.09 -16.48
CA MET A 95 18.00 19.36 -16.26
C MET A 95 17.27 20.53 -16.91
N SER A 96 17.49 21.75 -16.42
CA SER A 96 16.97 22.93 -17.09
C SER A 96 17.73 23.19 -18.40
N ILE A 97 17.06 23.83 -19.37
CA ILE A 97 17.69 24.27 -20.63
C ILE A 97 18.90 25.16 -20.34
N GLU A 98 18.81 25.99 -19.30
CA GLU A 98 19.91 26.86 -18.89
C GLU A 98 21.13 26.08 -18.43
N ASP A 99 20.95 25.04 -17.62
CA ASP A 99 22.05 24.20 -17.11
C ASP A 99 22.69 23.40 -18.25
N LEU A 100 21.87 22.86 -19.15
CA LEU A 100 22.35 22.17 -20.35
C LEU A 100 23.23 23.08 -21.22
N CYS A 101 22.81 24.34 -21.40
CA CYS A 101 23.53 25.29 -22.25
C CYS A 101 24.76 25.91 -21.57
N LYS A 102 24.69 26.20 -20.26
CA LYS A 102 25.73 26.93 -19.52
C LYS A 102 26.75 26.02 -18.85
N ILE A 103 26.38 24.80 -18.48
CA ILE A 103 27.24 23.90 -17.69
C ILE A 103 27.61 22.66 -18.51
N VAL A 104 26.62 21.94 -19.05
CA VAL A 104 26.87 20.68 -19.77
C VAL A 104 27.58 20.93 -21.11
N ARG A 105 27.06 21.84 -21.94
CA ARG A 105 27.63 22.12 -23.27
C ARG A 105 29.08 22.63 -23.22
N PRO A 106 29.47 23.59 -22.35
CA PRO A 106 30.85 24.07 -22.30
C PRO A 106 31.85 23.07 -21.72
N SER A 107 31.38 22.06 -20.97
CA SER A 107 32.26 21.02 -20.40
C SER A 107 32.95 20.16 -21.47
N GLY A 108 32.34 20.03 -22.66
CA GLY A 108 32.84 19.19 -23.75
C GLY A 108 32.85 17.69 -23.44
N LEU A 109 32.20 17.23 -22.37
CA LEU A 109 32.09 15.80 -22.02
C LEU A 109 30.97 15.07 -22.76
N VAL A 110 29.99 15.80 -23.28
CA VAL A 110 28.77 15.25 -23.89
C VAL A 110 28.60 15.85 -25.29
N SER A 111 28.19 15.02 -26.26
CA SER A 111 27.97 15.48 -27.63
C SER A 111 26.78 16.44 -27.72
N SER A 112 26.80 17.33 -28.73
CA SER A 112 25.65 18.21 -28.96
C SER A 112 24.39 17.45 -29.37
N GLU A 113 24.53 16.29 -30.02
CA GLU A 113 23.41 15.41 -30.37
C GLU A 113 22.72 14.86 -29.12
N THR A 114 23.48 14.38 -28.14
CA THR A 114 22.92 13.88 -26.88
C THR A 114 22.14 14.94 -26.10
N ILE A 115 22.59 16.20 -26.15
CA ILE A 115 21.87 17.33 -25.54
C ILE A 115 20.56 17.59 -26.31
N LEU A 116 20.59 17.54 -27.64
CA LEU A 116 19.39 17.69 -28.46
C LEU A 116 18.39 16.54 -28.21
N ASP A 117 18.86 15.29 -28.12
CA ASP A 117 18.04 14.13 -27.77
C ASP A 117 17.39 14.29 -26.39
N ALA A 118 18.11 14.84 -25.41
CA ALA A 118 17.58 15.12 -24.08
C ALA A 118 16.47 16.19 -24.12
N LEU A 119 16.65 17.25 -24.93
CA LEU A 119 15.64 18.29 -25.13
C LEU A 119 14.42 17.77 -25.90
N GLU A 120 14.64 16.91 -26.90
CA GLU A 120 13.56 16.24 -27.62
C GLU A 120 12.74 15.38 -26.66
N ARG A 121 13.40 14.62 -25.78
CA ARG A 121 12.74 13.84 -24.73
C ARG A 121 11.94 14.69 -23.75
N GLN A 122 12.47 15.84 -23.33
CA GLN A 122 11.72 16.80 -22.49
C GLN A 122 10.44 17.32 -23.16
N THR A 123 10.44 17.43 -24.49
CA THR A 123 9.34 18.04 -25.23
C THR A 123 8.30 17.01 -25.68
N LEU A 124 8.75 15.80 -26.00
CA LEU A 124 7.92 14.73 -26.59
C LEU A 124 7.42 13.71 -25.57
N LEU A 125 8.19 13.43 -24.50
CA LEU A 125 7.77 12.47 -23.49
C LEU A 125 6.81 13.12 -22.50
N ARG A 126 5.83 12.34 -22.05
CA ARG A 126 5.05 12.66 -20.85
C ARG A 126 5.97 12.55 -19.64
N ASP A 127 5.77 13.40 -18.63
CA ASP A 127 6.56 13.39 -17.40
C ASP A 127 6.51 12.02 -16.71
N VAL A 128 5.41 11.26 -16.89
CA VAL A 128 5.28 9.88 -16.38
C VAL A 128 6.38 8.94 -16.87
N CYS A 129 6.93 9.17 -18.07
CA CYS A 129 7.98 8.35 -18.66
C CYS A 129 9.39 8.76 -18.21
N LEU A 130 9.52 9.94 -17.60
CA LEU A 130 10.81 10.42 -17.10
C LEU A 130 11.14 9.75 -15.77
N LYS A 131 12.39 9.30 -15.65
CA LYS A 131 12.88 8.64 -14.45
C LYS A 131 13.28 9.68 -13.42
N TYR A 132 12.33 10.27 -12.71
CA TYR A 132 12.66 11.22 -11.64
C TYR A 132 13.44 10.55 -10.50
N ARG A 133 14.21 11.36 -9.78
CA ARG A 133 14.83 10.99 -8.50
C ARG A 133 14.03 11.54 -7.33
N GLY A 134 14.05 10.88 -6.19
CA GLY A 134 13.38 11.37 -4.99
C GLY A 134 14.06 10.89 -3.73
N THR A 135 13.85 11.61 -2.62
CA THR A 135 14.33 11.13 -1.32
C THR A 135 13.66 9.80 -0.96
N LEU A 136 14.43 8.88 -0.38
CA LEU A 136 13.93 7.59 0.07
C LEU A 136 13.97 7.52 1.60
N ASN A 137 12.86 7.89 2.24
CA ASN A 137 12.70 7.83 3.69
C ASN A 137 11.74 6.70 4.07
N VAL A 138 12.29 5.57 4.53
CA VAL A 138 11.51 4.38 4.90
C VAL A 138 10.68 4.64 6.15
N ASN A 139 9.39 4.34 6.09
CA ASN A 139 8.41 4.47 7.18
C ASN A 139 8.33 5.88 7.79
N VAL A 140 8.66 6.92 7.01
CA VAL A 140 8.50 8.32 7.40
C VAL A 140 7.32 8.91 6.63
N ASN A 141 6.38 9.54 7.34
CA ASN A 141 5.27 10.26 6.70
C ASN A 141 5.78 11.52 6.01
N MET A 142 5.85 11.50 4.68
CA MET A 142 6.29 12.61 3.85
C MET A 142 5.20 13.67 3.65
N ALA A 143 3.95 13.38 4.01
CA ALA A 143 2.87 14.38 4.02
C ALA A 143 2.86 15.25 5.29
N ASP A 144 3.74 14.96 6.27
CA ASP A 144 3.85 15.75 7.49
C ASP A 144 4.25 17.21 7.18
N PRO A 145 3.54 18.22 7.72
CA PRO A 145 3.83 19.63 7.47
C PRO A 145 5.25 20.06 7.84
N ARG A 146 5.94 19.34 8.74
CA ARG A 146 7.35 19.59 9.09
C ARG A 146 8.30 19.49 7.90
N PHE A 147 7.93 18.72 6.87
CA PHE A 147 8.70 18.62 5.63
C PHE A 147 8.31 19.69 4.59
N GLY A 148 7.38 20.59 4.89
CA GLY A 148 6.88 21.62 3.96
C GLY A 148 5.64 21.19 3.15
N SER A 149 5.08 20.02 3.46
CA SER A 149 3.90 19.48 2.79
C SER A 149 2.63 20.25 3.16
N HIS A 150 1.76 20.52 2.19
CA HIS A 150 0.52 21.28 2.40
C HIS A 150 -0.56 20.94 1.37
N VAL A 151 -1.81 21.20 1.72
CA VAL A 151 -2.98 20.99 0.86
C VAL A 151 -3.22 22.24 0.01
N LEU A 152 -3.22 22.08 -1.31
CA LEU A 152 -3.47 23.14 -2.30
C LEU A 152 -4.96 23.33 -2.61
N GLN A 153 -5.72 22.23 -2.74
CA GLN A 153 -7.16 22.24 -3.09
C GLN A 153 -7.97 21.39 -2.10
N GLY A 154 -9.24 21.76 -1.90
CA GLY A 154 -10.13 21.21 -0.88
C GLY A 154 -10.55 22.28 0.14
N GLU A 155 -11.71 22.07 0.77
CA GLU A 155 -12.17 22.87 1.90
C GLU A 155 -11.51 22.37 3.20
N MET A 156 -11.31 23.27 4.17
CA MET A 156 -10.67 22.94 5.46
C MET A 156 -9.28 22.30 5.32
N LYS A 157 -8.43 22.91 4.48
CA LYS A 157 -7.10 22.44 4.07
C LYS A 157 -6.15 22.07 5.22
N SER A 158 -6.27 22.73 6.37
CA SER A 158 -5.39 22.50 7.52
C SER A 158 -5.67 21.18 8.25
N ALA A 159 -6.85 20.58 8.09
CA ALA A 159 -7.26 19.42 8.86
C ALA A 159 -6.61 18.11 8.39
N LEU A 160 -6.36 17.93 7.08
CA LEU A 160 -5.91 16.63 6.55
C LEU A 160 -4.54 16.18 7.05
N LEU A 161 -3.65 17.14 7.33
CA LEU A 161 -2.23 16.92 7.63
C LEU A 161 -1.85 17.35 9.06
N ASP A 162 -2.81 17.67 9.92
CA ASP A 162 -2.56 18.14 11.30
C ASP A 162 -2.17 17.02 12.28
N GLY A 163 -2.27 15.75 11.85
CA GLY A 163 -1.99 14.57 12.65
C GLY A 163 -3.12 14.15 13.60
N ASN A 164 -4.23 14.87 13.63
CA ASN A 164 -5.38 14.58 14.48
C ASN A 164 -6.30 13.54 13.84
N CYS A 165 -6.18 12.30 14.30
CA CYS A 165 -6.97 11.18 13.78
C CYS A 165 -8.17 10.80 14.67
N LEU A 166 -8.39 11.51 15.78
CA LEU A 166 -9.35 11.11 16.82
C LEU A 166 -10.45 12.13 17.04
N ASN A 167 -10.09 13.41 17.06
CA ASN A 167 -10.97 14.52 17.42
C ASN A 167 -11.48 15.19 16.14
N TYR A 168 -12.51 14.59 15.55
CA TYR A 168 -13.24 15.14 14.40
C TYR A 168 -14.73 14.88 14.58
N ASP A 169 -15.54 15.86 14.17
CA ASP A 169 -17.00 15.93 14.36
C ASP A 169 -17.68 16.43 13.08
N MET A 170 -18.99 16.61 13.08
CA MET A 170 -19.71 16.95 11.84
C MET A 170 -19.28 18.28 11.21
N GLU A 171 -18.64 19.17 11.97
CA GLU A 171 -18.25 20.50 11.51
C GLU A 171 -16.73 20.62 11.25
N ASN A 172 -15.89 19.90 12.00
CA ASN A 172 -14.44 20.07 12.00
C ASN A 172 -13.64 18.77 11.95
N GLY A 173 -12.36 18.89 11.60
CA GLY A 173 -11.38 17.80 11.67
C GLY A 173 -11.32 16.93 10.41
N TYR A 174 -11.75 17.43 9.26
CA TYR A 174 -11.56 16.77 7.98
C TYR A 174 -11.45 17.79 6.84
N THR A 175 -10.75 17.42 5.77
CA THR A 175 -10.76 18.13 4.50
C THR A 175 -11.80 17.50 3.58
N ARG A 176 -12.51 18.32 2.81
CA ARG A 176 -13.58 17.85 1.93
C ARG A 176 -13.56 18.49 0.55
N HIS A 177 -14.21 17.83 -0.41
CA HIS A 177 -14.55 18.42 -1.70
C HIS A 177 -15.92 17.91 -2.18
N SER A 178 -16.57 18.65 -3.07
CA SER A 178 -17.84 18.23 -3.67
C SER A 178 -17.61 17.11 -4.67
N ILE A 179 -18.44 16.07 -4.61
CA ILE A 179 -18.54 15.00 -5.61
C ILE A 179 -19.49 15.52 -6.69
N SER A 180 -18.94 16.27 -7.63
CA SER A 180 -19.66 16.78 -8.79
C SER A 180 -18.78 16.66 -10.02
N ASP A 181 -19.39 16.69 -11.21
CA ASP A 181 -18.69 16.53 -12.50
C ASP A 181 -17.66 17.63 -12.80
N GLY A 182 -17.51 18.63 -11.92
CA GLY A 182 -16.69 19.83 -12.09
C GLY A 182 -15.20 19.72 -11.76
N GLY A 183 -14.66 18.53 -11.50
CA GLY A 183 -13.21 18.33 -11.31
C GLY A 183 -12.65 18.76 -9.95
N ASP A 184 -13.51 18.97 -8.96
CA ASP A 184 -13.10 19.22 -7.58
C ASP A 184 -12.33 18.03 -7.02
N SER A 185 -11.24 18.32 -6.30
CA SER A 185 -10.39 17.30 -5.69
C SER A 185 -9.64 17.84 -4.48
N ILE A 186 -9.11 16.93 -3.68
CA ILE A 186 -8.13 17.27 -2.64
C ILE A 186 -6.74 17.13 -3.26
N LEU A 187 -6.04 18.25 -3.44
CA LEU A 187 -4.70 18.30 -4.02
C LEU A 187 -3.68 18.58 -2.92
N ILE A 188 -2.69 17.70 -2.78
CA ILE A 188 -1.62 17.78 -1.80
C ILE A 188 -0.30 18.00 -2.53
N LYS A 189 0.48 18.98 -2.08
CA LYS A 189 1.87 19.17 -2.50
C LYS A 189 2.78 18.67 -1.39
N LEU A 190 3.65 17.72 -1.71
CA LEU A 190 4.69 17.27 -0.80
C LEU A 190 5.80 18.34 -0.74
N GLY A 191 6.41 18.52 0.42
CA GLY A 191 7.46 19.53 0.57
C GLY A 191 8.77 19.17 -0.15
N THR A 192 9.01 17.88 -0.36
CA THR A 192 10.14 17.36 -1.15
C THR A 192 9.66 16.18 -1.99
N GLN A 193 10.13 16.09 -3.23
CA GLN A 193 9.87 14.90 -4.07
C GLN A 193 10.51 13.65 -3.45
N CYS A 194 9.72 12.59 -3.32
CA CYS A 194 10.13 11.39 -2.60
C CYS A 194 9.64 10.12 -3.29
N VAL A 195 10.37 9.03 -3.07
CA VAL A 195 9.98 7.69 -3.51
C VAL A 195 8.99 7.14 -2.50
N VAL A 196 7.79 6.75 -2.94
CA VAL A 196 6.71 6.27 -2.07
C VAL A 196 5.98 5.09 -2.70
N ASN A 197 5.38 4.24 -1.87
CA ASN A 197 4.62 3.06 -2.30
C ASN A 197 3.44 2.73 -1.38
N HIS A 198 3.25 3.50 -0.29
CA HIS A 198 2.23 3.27 0.71
C HIS A 198 1.54 4.58 1.09
N ILE A 199 0.20 4.56 1.06
CA ILE A 199 -0.66 5.65 1.51
C ILE A 199 -1.52 5.12 2.65
N LYS A 200 -1.61 5.88 3.74
CA LYS A 200 -2.65 5.71 4.76
C LYS A 200 -3.61 6.88 4.69
N MET A 201 -4.90 6.59 4.58
CA MET A 201 -5.92 7.62 4.51
C MET A 201 -7.07 7.26 5.44
N LEU A 202 -7.46 8.15 6.32
CA LEU A 202 -8.63 7.99 7.16
C LEU A 202 -9.83 8.66 6.49
N LEU A 203 -10.80 7.84 6.09
CA LEU A 203 -12.11 8.32 5.68
C LEU A 203 -12.98 8.56 6.92
N TRP A 204 -13.95 9.47 6.83
CA TRP A 204 -14.94 9.67 7.90
C TRP A 204 -15.61 8.35 8.28
N ASP A 205 -15.55 7.98 9.56
CA ASP A 205 -16.07 6.71 10.07
C ASP A 205 -16.95 6.82 11.33
N LYS A 206 -17.48 8.01 11.65
CA LYS A 206 -18.38 8.17 12.80
C LYS A 206 -19.80 7.64 12.57
N ASP A 207 -20.15 7.32 11.32
CA ASP A 207 -21.41 6.66 10.94
C ASP A 207 -21.17 5.53 9.92
N LEU A 208 -22.25 4.97 9.36
CA LEU A 208 -22.20 3.83 8.45
C LEU A 208 -21.98 4.23 6.97
N ARG A 209 -21.60 5.48 6.70
CA ARG A 209 -21.38 5.91 5.31
C ARG A 209 -20.17 5.23 4.69
N SER A 210 -20.22 5.07 3.38
CA SER A 210 -19.13 4.51 2.58
C SER A 210 -18.78 5.44 1.43
N TYR A 211 -17.53 5.35 0.97
CA TYR A 211 -16.97 6.19 -0.08
C TYR A 211 -16.37 5.37 -1.21
N SER A 212 -16.45 5.90 -2.42
CA SER A 212 -15.65 5.43 -3.57
C SER A 212 -14.77 6.57 -4.04
N TYR A 213 -13.55 6.27 -4.45
CA TYR A 213 -12.54 7.28 -4.79
C TYR A 213 -11.45 6.69 -5.66
N TYR A 214 -10.63 7.56 -6.24
CA TYR A 214 -9.35 7.16 -6.81
C TYR A 214 -8.27 8.16 -6.36
N ILE A 215 -7.02 7.71 -6.40
CA ILE A 215 -5.85 8.53 -6.08
C ILE A 215 -4.93 8.56 -7.28
N GLU A 216 -4.58 9.77 -7.69
CA GLU A 216 -3.61 10.05 -8.72
C GLU A 216 -2.39 10.72 -8.10
N VAL A 217 -1.22 10.47 -8.67
CA VAL A 217 0.02 11.15 -8.30
C VAL A 217 0.71 11.72 -9.53
N SER A 218 1.44 12.81 -9.31
CA SER A 218 2.09 13.59 -10.36
C SER A 218 3.39 14.21 -9.84
N MET A 219 4.27 14.58 -10.78
CA MET A 219 5.48 15.35 -10.51
C MET A 219 5.30 16.84 -10.80
N ASP A 220 4.39 17.20 -11.70
CA ASP A 220 4.31 18.53 -12.33
C ASP A 220 2.89 19.16 -12.32
N GLN A 221 1.90 18.43 -11.82
CA GLN A 221 0.45 18.74 -11.84
C GLN A 221 -0.24 18.69 -13.22
N LYS A 222 0.47 18.35 -14.30
CA LYS A 222 -0.16 18.20 -15.63
C LYS A 222 -0.36 16.73 -15.96
N ASP A 223 0.68 15.93 -15.76
CA ASP A 223 0.65 14.50 -16.01
C ASP A 223 0.31 13.74 -14.74
N TRP A 224 -0.83 13.04 -14.78
CA TRP A 224 -1.37 12.31 -13.65
C TRP A 224 -1.38 10.82 -13.94
N VAL A 225 -1.05 10.05 -12.92
CA VAL A 225 -1.13 8.59 -12.98
C VAL A 225 -1.95 8.10 -11.81
N ARG A 226 -2.99 7.33 -12.14
CA ARG A 226 -3.83 6.68 -11.16
C ARG A 226 -3.07 5.52 -10.52
N VAL A 227 -2.78 5.66 -9.23
CA VAL A 227 -2.09 4.63 -8.43
C VAL A 227 -3.06 3.77 -7.65
N ILE A 228 -4.23 4.31 -7.31
CA ILE A 228 -5.32 3.60 -6.64
C ILE A 228 -6.61 3.91 -7.37
N ASP A 229 -7.38 2.88 -7.72
CA ASP A 229 -8.70 3.01 -8.31
C ASP A 229 -9.72 2.23 -7.49
N HIS A 230 -10.41 2.92 -6.59
CA HIS A 230 -11.51 2.37 -5.79
C HIS A 230 -12.86 2.97 -6.18
N THR A 231 -13.05 3.32 -7.44
CA THR A 231 -14.30 3.91 -7.95
C THR A 231 -15.52 2.99 -7.83
N GLN A 232 -15.30 1.67 -7.79
CA GLN A 232 -16.36 0.67 -7.72
C GLN A 232 -16.57 0.08 -6.31
N TYR A 233 -15.69 0.42 -5.34
CA TYR A 233 -15.68 -0.18 -4.01
C TYR A 233 -16.25 0.78 -2.97
N TYR A 234 -16.97 0.25 -1.98
CA TYR A 234 -17.51 1.03 -0.85
C TYR A 234 -16.59 0.97 0.37
N CYS A 235 -15.62 1.86 0.38
CA CYS A 235 -14.58 1.95 1.40
C CYS A 235 -15.03 2.76 2.63
N ARG A 236 -14.40 2.51 3.78
CA ARG A 236 -14.72 3.18 5.05
C ARG A 236 -13.52 3.17 6.01
N SER A 237 -13.39 4.20 6.85
CA SER A 237 -12.36 4.28 7.90
C SER A 237 -10.93 4.25 7.30
N TRP A 238 -9.94 3.73 8.03
CA TRP A 238 -8.56 3.67 7.57
C TRP A 238 -8.40 2.81 6.32
N GLN A 239 -7.73 3.40 5.35
CA GLN A 239 -7.31 2.80 4.09
C GLN A 239 -5.80 2.64 4.14
N LYS A 240 -5.31 1.41 4.00
CA LYS A 240 -3.89 1.03 3.86
C LYS A 240 -3.65 0.65 2.40
N LEU A 241 -3.25 1.63 1.62
CA LEU A 241 -3.17 1.55 0.17
C LEU A 241 -1.72 1.32 -0.25
N TYR A 242 -1.49 0.32 -1.08
CA TYR A 242 -0.15 -0.03 -1.57
C TYR A 242 -0.14 0.02 -3.10
N PHE A 243 0.96 0.48 -3.68
CA PHE A 243 1.16 0.57 -5.12
C PHE A 243 2.65 0.39 -5.46
N ASN A 244 2.98 0.27 -6.74
CA ASN A 244 4.38 0.11 -7.15
C ASN A 244 5.19 1.37 -6.80
N PRO A 245 6.40 1.23 -6.20
CA PRO A 245 7.22 2.36 -5.82
C PRO A 245 7.46 3.35 -6.96
N ARG A 246 7.31 4.64 -6.66
CA ARG A 246 7.56 5.72 -7.62
C ARG A 246 7.82 7.04 -6.95
N VAL A 247 8.42 7.96 -7.70
CA VAL A 247 8.65 9.33 -7.27
C VAL A 247 7.37 10.15 -7.39
N VAL A 248 7.05 10.89 -6.33
CA VAL A 248 5.85 11.72 -6.23
C VAL A 248 6.19 13.08 -5.65
N ASN A 249 5.52 14.12 -6.16
CA ASN A 249 5.55 15.46 -5.58
C ASN A 249 4.13 15.99 -5.30
N TYR A 250 3.15 15.57 -6.12
CA TYR A 250 1.76 15.94 -5.98
C TYR A 250 0.88 14.71 -5.86
N VAL A 251 -0.10 14.77 -4.95
CA VAL A 251 -1.12 13.74 -4.78
C VAL A 251 -2.49 14.37 -4.94
N ARG A 252 -3.35 13.77 -5.76
CA ARG A 252 -4.74 14.17 -5.97
C ARG A 252 -5.65 13.04 -5.51
N ILE A 253 -6.56 13.36 -4.59
CA ILE A 253 -7.59 12.45 -4.10
C ILE A 253 -8.92 12.93 -4.67
N VAL A 254 -9.63 12.04 -5.36
CA VAL A 254 -10.93 12.35 -5.99
C VAL A 254 -11.97 11.37 -5.48
N GLY A 255 -12.91 11.86 -4.69
CA GLY A 255 -14.13 11.17 -4.33
C GLY A 255 -15.10 11.09 -5.49
N THR A 256 -15.65 9.90 -5.74
CA THR A 256 -16.60 9.61 -6.81
C THR A 256 -17.96 9.16 -6.30
N HIS A 257 -18.03 8.67 -5.07
CA HIS A 257 -19.27 8.30 -4.42
C HIS A 257 -19.21 8.54 -2.91
N ASN A 258 -20.35 8.92 -2.32
CA ASN A 258 -20.62 8.86 -0.89
C ASN A 258 -22.07 8.40 -0.72
N SER A 259 -22.31 7.42 0.16
CA SER A 259 -23.61 6.79 0.35
C SER A 259 -24.65 7.67 1.09
N VAL A 260 -24.26 8.83 1.62
CA VAL A 260 -25.13 9.72 2.42
C VAL A 260 -25.36 11.06 1.73
N ASN A 261 -24.34 11.65 1.11
CA ASN A 261 -24.44 12.95 0.45
C ASN A 261 -23.43 13.07 -0.71
N THR A 262 -23.34 14.24 -1.34
CA THR A 262 -22.45 14.51 -2.49
C THR A 262 -21.11 15.13 -2.09
N VAL A 263 -20.59 14.84 -0.89
CA VAL A 263 -19.35 15.42 -0.38
C VAL A 263 -18.39 14.31 0.02
N PHE A 264 -17.14 14.39 -0.43
CA PHE A 264 -16.09 13.45 -0.02
C PHE A 264 -15.34 14.01 1.19
N HIS A 265 -15.14 13.18 2.23
CA HIS A 265 -14.50 13.61 3.48
C HIS A 265 -13.26 12.75 3.77
N ALA A 266 -12.11 13.40 3.90
CA ALA A 266 -10.85 12.79 4.31
C ALA A 266 -10.37 13.45 5.61
N VAL A 267 -10.21 12.65 6.66
CA VAL A 267 -9.83 13.10 8.01
C VAL A 267 -8.33 13.24 8.12
N ALA A 268 -7.58 12.20 7.73
CA ALA A 268 -6.13 12.18 7.83
C ALA A 268 -5.51 11.55 6.59
N PHE A 269 -4.31 12.02 6.22
CA PHE A 269 -3.54 11.48 5.11
C PHE A 269 -2.06 11.35 5.47
N GLU A 270 -1.49 10.19 5.18
CA GLU A 270 -0.08 9.90 5.31
C GLU A 270 0.41 9.23 4.02
N ILE A 271 1.62 9.57 3.59
CA ILE A 271 2.27 8.91 2.44
C ILE A 271 3.72 8.62 2.77
N MET A 272 4.16 7.41 2.46
CA MET A 272 5.48 6.92 2.87
C MET A 272 5.98 5.81 1.95
N TYR A 273 7.25 5.47 2.14
CA TYR A 273 7.83 4.27 1.59
C TYR A 273 7.83 3.16 2.66
N SER A 274 7.12 2.07 2.41
CA SER A 274 7.16 0.86 3.24
C SER A 274 8.06 -0.20 2.62
N SER A 275 8.90 -0.82 3.44
CA SER A 275 9.68 -2.01 3.08
C SER A 275 8.93 -3.32 3.34
N GLU A 276 7.68 -3.25 3.79
CA GLU A 276 6.84 -4.43 3.99
C GLU A 276 6.55 -5.11 2.65
N GLN A 277 6.58 -6.45 2.67
CA GLN A 277 6.21 -7.23 1.49
C GLN A 277 4.69 -7.28 1.37
N PHE A 278 4.19 -6.89 0.20
CA PHE A 278 2.78 -6.98 -0.14
C PHE A 278 2.62 -7.57 -1.54
N THR A 279 1.47 -8.21 -1.78
CA THR A 279 1.12 -8.73 -3.10
C THR A 279 -0.08 -7.96 -3.63
N LEU A 280 0.09 -7.35 -4.80
CA LEU A 280 -1.00 -6.66 -5.52
C LEU A 280 -1.42 -7.50 -6.72
N VAL A 281 -2.72 -7.68 -6.90
CA VAL A 281 -3.31 -8.25 -8.11
C VAL A 281 -4.32 -7.24 -8.63
N ASN A 282 -4.08 -6.71 -9.83
CA ASN A 282 -4.92 -5.68 -10.45
C ASN A 282 -5.17 -4.47 -9.52
N GLY A 283 -4.15 -4.03 -8.78
CA GLY A 283 -4.24 -2.89 -7.86
C GLY A 283 -4.89 -3.17 -6.51
N ILE A 284 -5.32 -4.40 -6.23
CA ILE A 284 -5.93 -4.80 -4.96
C ILE A 284 -4.97 -5.70 -4.19
N ILE A 285 -4.87 -5.45 -2.89
CA ILE A 285 -4.00 -6.20 -1.99
C ILE A 285 -4.57 -7.61 -1.75
N LYS A 286 -3.71 -8.61 -1.90
CA LYS A 286 -3.95 -9.96 -1.41
C LYS A 286 -3.35 -10.08 0.00
N PRO A 287 -4.17 -10.03 1.07
CA PRO A 287 -3.66 -10.06 2.43
C PRO A 287 -3.12 -11.46 2.79
N THR A 288 -2.15 -11.48 3.71
CA THR A 288 -1.59 -12.71 4.31
C THR A 288 -1.97 -12.90 5.78
N HIS A 289 -2.58 -11.88 6.39
CA HIS A 289 -3.03 -11.84 7.78
C HIS A 289 -4.53 -11.50 7.85
N ASN A 290 -5.19 -11.79 8.98
CA ASN A 290 -6.62 -11.53 9.15
C ASN A 290 -6.94 -10.02 9.05
N VAL A 291 -7.70 -9.64 8.02
CA VAL A 291 -8.18 -8.27 7.78
C VAL A 291 -9.60 -8.03 8.31
N ALA A 292 -10.30 -9.07 8.76
CA ALA A 292 -11.57 -8.94 9.45
C ALA A 292 -11.35 -8.64 10.94
N THR A 293 -10.64 -7.56 11.25
CA THR A 293 -10.44 -7.07 12.62
C THR A 293 -10.74 -5.58 12.71
N THR A 294 -11.08 -5.10 13.91
CA THR A 294 -11.32 -3.66 14.15
C THR A 294 -10.07 -2.80 13.93
N LYS A 295 -8.86 -3.39 14.11
CA LYS A 295 -7.58 -2.73 13.82
C LYS A 295 -7.36 -2.51 12.33
N GLU A 296 -7.90 -3.39 11.49
CA GLU A 296 -7.93 -3.29 10.03
C GLU A 296 -9.23 -2.62 9.53
N SER A 297 -9.88 -1.83 10.38
CA SER A 297 -11.08 -1.06 10.06
C SER A 297 -12.31 -1.88 9.65
N ALA A 298 -12.31 -3.19 9.91
CA ALA A 298 -13.49 -4.02 9.73
C ALA A 298 -14.55 -3.74 10.81
N SER A 299 -15.82 -3.85 10.45
CA SER A 299 -16.95 -3.64 11.34
C SER A 299 -18.13 -4.55 11.00
N VAL A 300 -18.93 -4.88 12.02
CA VAL A 300 -20.20 -5.58 11.85
C VAL A 300 -21.30 -4.52 11.68
N ILE A 301 -21.92 -4.46 10.50
CA ILE A 301 -22.95 -3.49 10.12
C ILE A 301 -24.34 -3.99 10.51
N GLU A 302 -24.57 -5.29 10.37
CA GLU A 302 -25.83 -5.96 10.75
C GLU A 302 -25.50 -7.23 11.54
N GLY A 303 -26.34 -7.54 12.53
CA GLY A 303 -26.10 -8.61 13.51
C GLY A 303 -26.21 -8.08 14.93
N VAL A 304 -26.66 -8.94 15.85
CA VAL A 304 -26.84 -8.61 17.25
C VAL A 304 -25.70 -9.22 18.05
N CYS A 305 -25.03 -8.41 18.86
CA CYS A 305 -24.03 -8.86 19.80
C CYS A 305 -24.20 -8.11 21.12
N ARG A 306 -23.91 -8.77 22.24
CA ARG A 306 -23.94 -8.13 23.57
C ARG A 306 -22.66 -7.36 23.88
N ILE A 307 -21.54 -7.80 23.31
CA ILE A 307 -20.24 -7.15 23.42
C ILE A 307 -19.87 -6.61 22.04
N ARG A 308 -19.48 -5.34 22.01
CA ARG A 308 -19.08 -4.66 20.77
C ARG A 308 -17.94 -5.42 20.10
N ASN A 309 -18.10 -5.71 18.80
CA ASN A 309 -17.09 -6.35 17.96
C ASN A 309 -16.74 -7.81 18.33
N ALA A 310 -17.58 -8.52 19.08
CA ALA A 310 -17.30 -9.91 19.50
C ALA A 310 -16.91 -10.86 18.34
N LEU A 311 -17.46 -10.64 17.14
CA LEU A 311 -17.13 -11.44 15.96
C LEU A 311 -15.70 -11.23 15.44
N LEU A 312 -15.12 -10.05 15.68
CA LEU A 312 -13.90 -9.52 15.04
C LEU A 312 -12.79 -9.17 16.04
N ASP A 313 -12.93 -9.58 17.30
CA ASP A 313 -11.99 -9.25 18.38
C ASP A 313 -10.83 -10.25 18.52
N GLY A 314 -10.91 -11.39 17.81
CA GLY A 314 -9.91 -12.46 17.85
C GLY A 314 -10.06 -13.42 19.03
N ASN A 315 -11.07 -13.25 19.87
CA ASN A 315 -11.31 -14.11 21.03
C ASN A 315 -12.31 -15.23 20.70
N TYR A 316 -11.77 -16.35 20.23
CA TYR A 316 -12.54 -17.57 19.98
C TYR A 316 -12.42 -18.61 21.12
N LYS A 317 -11.89 -18.22 22.30
CA LYS A 317 -11.67 -19.15 23.43
C LYS A 317 -12.59 -18.89 24.62
N GLU A 318 -12.97 -17.64 24.84
CA GLU A 318 -13.78 -17.23 25.99
C GLU A 318 -15.15 -16.74 25.55
N TYR A 319 -16.06 -17.67 25.30
CA TYR A 319 -17.45 -17.40 24.95
C TYR A 319 -18.39 -18.30 25.74
N ASP A 320 -19.57 -17.77 26.04
CA ASP A 320 -20.63 -18.46 26.78
C ASP A 320 -21.99 -17.94 26.33
N TRP A 321 -23.08 -18.43 26.93
CA TRP A 321 -24.44 -18.09 26.50
C TRP A 321 -24.72 -16.57 26.53
N ASN A 322 -23.98 -15.84 27.36
CA ASN A 322 -24.13 -14.41 27.57
C ASN A 322 -23.15 -13.55 26.78
N LYS A 323 -22.09 -14.08 26.18
CA LYS A 323 -21.06 -13.27 25.49
C LYS A 323 -20.22 -14.06 24.47
N GLY A 324 -19.50 -13.33 23.62
CA GLY A 324 -18.51 -13.90 22.71
C GLY A 324 -19.08 -14.45 21.41
N TYR A 325 -20.25 -13.98 20.98
CA TYR A 325 -20.79 -14.29 19.66
C TYR A 325 -21.60 -13.13 19.10
N THR A 326 -21.78 -13.15 17.79
CA THR A 326 -22.75 -12.34 17.06
C THR A 326 -23.81 -13.26 16.47
N CYS A 327 -25.06 -12.83 16.52
CA CYS A 327 -26.19 -13.63 16.07
C CYS A 327 -27.19 -12.84 15.23
N HIS A 328 -28.07 -13.56 14.54
CA HIS A 328 -29.25 -13.00 13.91
C HIS A 328 -30.40 -14.01 13.96
N GLN A 329 -31.63 -13.52 13.83
CA GLN A 329 -32.80 -14.40 13.70
C GLN A 329 -32.84 -15.01 12.30
N ILE A 330 -33.06 -16.33 12.24
CA ILE A 330 -33.18 -17.06 10.97
C ILE A 330 -34.45 -16.60 10.26
N GLY A 331 -34.35 -16.36 8.94
CA GLY A 331 -35.46 -15.90 8.10
C GLY A 331 -35.74 -14.39 8.12
N SER A 332 -35.15 -13.62 9.05
CA SER A 332 -35.38 -12.17 9.16
C SER A 332 -34.12 -11.31 9.27
N GLY A 333 -32.95 -11.89 9.50
CA GLY A 333 -31.71 -11.13 9.68
C GLY A 333 -30.52 -11.79 9.00
N VAL A 334 -29.38 -11.11 9.09
CA VAL A 334 -28.07 -11.57 8.60
C VAL A 334 -26.97 -11.05 9.54
N ILE A 335 -25.78 -11.64 9.44
CA ILE A 335 -24.56 -11.01 9.95
C ILE A 335 -23.85 -10.37 8.75
N LEU A 336 -23.76 -9.05 8.72
CA LEU A 336 -23.11 -8.30 7.65
C LEU A 336 -21.82 -7.67 8.17
N VAL A 337 -20.69 -8.13 7.64
CA VAL A 337 -19.36 -7.58 7.91
C VAL A 337 -18.97 -6.66 6.75
N GLN A 338 -18.43 -5.48 7.06
CA GLN A 338 -17.78 -4.58 6.12
C GLN A 338 -16.30 -4.47 6.49
N LEU A 339 -15.41 -4.73 5.52
CA LEU A 339 -13.98 -4.47 5.60
C LEU A 339 -13.69 -2.99 5.34
N GLY A 340 -12.57 -2.47 5.84
CA GLY A 340 -12.22 -1.05 5.66
C GLY A 340 -12.01 -0.67 4.18
N GLN A 341 -11.50 -1.59 3.38
CA GLN A 341 -11.15 -1.40 1.97
C GLN A 341 -11.35 -2.71 1.19
N PRO A 342 -11.28 -2.72 -0.14
CA PRO A 342 -11.30 -3.97 -0.90
C PRO A 342 -10.03 -4.81 -0.64
N TYR A 343 -10.24 -6.11 -0.43
CA TYR A 343 -9.17 -7.11 -0.37
C TYR A 343 -9.44 -8.23 -1.36
N LEU A 344 -8.37 -8.75 -1.98
CA LEU A 344 -8.47 -9.94 -2.83
C LEU A 344 -8.46 -11.18 -1.93
N LEU A 345 -9.63 -11.78 -1.72
CA LEU A 345 -9.80 -12.93 -0.84
C LEU A 345 -10.11 -14.20 -1.63
N ASP A 346 -9.60 -15.32 -1.15
CA ASP A 346 -9.84 -16.67 -1.66
C ASP A 346 -10.23 -17.68 -0.57
N SER A 347 -10.22 -17.22 0.68
CA SER A 347 -10.50 -18.04 1.86
C SER A 347 -11.07 -17.19 2.98
N MET A 348 -11.84 -17.83 3.84
CA MET A 348 -12.31 -17.27 5.12
C MET A 348 -12.55 -18.42 6.09
N ARG A 349 -12.54 -18.13 7.38
CA ARG A 349 -12.80 -19.12 8.43
C ARG A 349 -13.76 -18.52 9.45
N LEU A 350 -14.68 -19.33 9.94
CA LEU A 350 -15.60 -18.92 10.99
C LEU A 350 -15.80 -20.02 12.01
N LEU A 351 -16.05 -19.63 13.25
CA LEU A 351 -16.39 -20.53 14.34
C LEU A 351 -17.89 -20.45 14.60
N LEU A 352 -18.62 -21.52 14.27
CA LEU A 352 -19.99 -21.68 14.71
C LEU A 352 -20.01 -22.02 16.20
N TRP A 353 -21.07 -21.61 16.89
CA TRP A 353 -21.27 -22.00 18.29
C TRP A 353 -21.21 -23.52 18.47
N ASP A 354 -20.35 -23.97 19.38
CA ASP A 354 -20.05 -25.38 19.62
C ASP A 354 -19.96 -25.75 21.12
N CYS A 355 -20.50 -24.91 22.02
CA CYS A 355 -20.60 -25.27 23.45
C CYS A 355 -21.65 -26.35 23.73
N ASP A 356 -22.44 -26.74 22.73
CA ASP A 356 -23.39 -27.86 22.80
C ASP A 356 -23.48 -28.56 21.43
N ALA A 357 -24.32 -29.59 21.35
CA ALA A 357 -24.44 -30.45 20.17
C ALA A 357 -25.26 -29.85 19.01
N ARG A 358 -25.62 -28.55 19.04
CA ARG A 358 -26.39 -27.95 17.95
C ARG A 358 -25.59 -27.90 16.65
N SER A 359 -26.30 -27.86 15.54
CA SER A 359 -25.72 -27.70 14.21
C SER A 359 -26.48 -26.66 13.40
N TYR A 360 -25.80 -26.10 12.41
CA TYR A 360 -26.29 -24.98 11.61
C TYR A 360 -26.22 -25.28 10.11
N SER A 361 -27.15 -24.69 9.35
CA SER A 361 -27.06 -24.61 7.89
C SER A 361 -27.02 -23.15 7.49
N TYR A 362 -26.13 -22.80 6.57
CA TYR A 362 -25.90 -21.40 6.22
C TYR A 362 -25.29 -21.27 4.83
N TYR A 363 -25.27 -20.05 4.31
CA TYR A 363 -24.52 -19.70 3.12
C TYR A 363 -23.83 -18.35 3.32
N ILE A 364 -22.82 -18.07 2.50
CA ILE A 364 -22.09 -16.81 2.53
C ILE A 364 -22.15 -16.14 1.16
N GLU A 365 -22.53 -14.87 1.17
CA GLU A 365 -22.43 -13.99 0.02
C GLU A 365 -21.34 -12.95 0.24
N VAL A 366 -20.68 -12.54 -0.83
CA VAL A 366 -19.73 -11.41 -0.81
C VAL A 366 -20.13 -10.36 -1.83
N SER A 367 -19.72 -9.12 -1.57
CA SER A 367 -19.95 -7.97 -2.45
C SER A 367 -18.80 -6.97 -2.31
N ASP A 368 -18.58 -6.16 -3.35
CA ASP A 368 -17.68 -5.00 -3.37
C ASP A 368 -18.42 -3.66 -3.11
N ASN A 369 -19.72 -3.62 -3.43
CA ASN A 369 -20.50 -2.38 -3.52
C ASN A 369 -21.89 -2.46 -2.84
N ARG A 370 -22.18 -3.54 -2.10
CA ARG A 370 -23.46 -3.81 -1.40
C ARG A 370 -24.69 -3.98 -2.31
N ARG A 371 -24.53 -3.88 -3.63
CA ARG A 371 -25.61 -4.07 -4.62
C ARG A 371 -25.50 -5.43 -5.28
N ASP A 372 -24.32 -5.77 -5.75
CA ASP A 372 -24.03 -7.01 -6.46
C ASP A 372 -23.52 -8.07 -5.46
N TRP A 373 -24.34 -9.10 -5.23
CA TRP A 373 -24.04 -10.16 -4.27
C TRP A 373 -23.76 -11.48 -4.98
N GLN A 374 -22.74 -12.19 -4.51
CA GLN A 374 -22.35 -13.49 -5.05
C GLN A 374 -22.22 -14.51 -3.93
N ILE A 375 -22.93 -15.63 -4.03
CA ILE A 375 -22.76 -16.77 -3.13
C ILE A 375 -21.38 -17.39 -3.40
N VAL A 376 -20.54 -17.48 -2.36
CA VAL A 376 -19.22 -18.11 -2.40
C VAL A 376 -19.14 -19.40 -1.61
N TRP A 377 -20.14 -19.65 -0.76
CA TRP A 377 -20.24 -20.84 0.07
C TRP A 377 -21.71 -21.16 0.32
N ASP A 378 -22.12 -22.41 0.13
CA ASP A 378 -23.51 -22.83 0.28
C ASP A 378 -23.59 -24.17 1.00
N MET A 379 -24.03 -24.12 2.26
CA MET A 379 -24.19 -25.28 3.14
C MET A 379 -25.63 -25.34 3.67
N ARG A 380 -26.62 -24.91 2.88
CA ARG A 380 -28.04 -24.92 3.25
C ARG A 380 -28.59 -26.34 3.49
N ASP A 381 -28.02 -27.33 2.80
CA ASP A 381 -28.43 -28.74 2.91
C ASP A 381 -27.53 -29.57 3.86
N HIS A 382 -26.69 -28.91 4.66
CA HIS A 382 -25.71 -29.56 5.52
C HIS A 382 -25.83 -29.09 6.98
N TYR A 383 -25.50 -29.98 7.91
CA TYR A 383 -25.44 -29.69 9.34
C TYR A 383 -23.99 -29.43 9.76
N CYS A 384 -23.64 -28.16 9.89
CA CYS A 384 -22.30 -27.68 10.20
C CYS A 384 -22.13 -27.40 11.70
N GLN A 385 -20.94 -27.66 12.25
CA GLN A 385 -20.61 -27.47 13.66
C GLN A 385 -19.18 -26.98 13.84
N SER A 386 -18.94 -26.13 14.85
CA SER A 386 -17.61 -25.60 15.17
C SER A 386 -16.95 -24.90 13.98
N TRP A 387 -15.63 -25.02 13.84
CA TRP A 387 -14.84 -24.36 12.80
C TRP A 387 -15.22 -24.78 11.38
N GLN A 388 -15.49 -23.77 10.55
CA GLN A 388 -15.73 -23.93 9.13
C GLN A 388 -14.62 -23.26 8.35
N LEU A 389 -13.99 -23.99 7.43
CA LEU A 389 -13.05 -23.46 6.45
C LEU A 389 -13.76 -23.28 5.12
N ILE A 390 -13.79 -22.04 4.64
CA ILE A 390 -14.42 -21.67 3.39
C ILE A 390 -13.33 -21.30 2.39
N THR A 391 -13.37 -21.89 1.21
CA THR A 391 -12.45 -21.56 0.10
C THR A 391 -13.25 -21.28 -1.17
N PHE A 392 -12.82 -20.30 -1.95
CA PHE A 392 -13.50 -19.86 -3.16
C PHE A 392 -12.51 -19.23 -4.15
N ARG A 393 -12.95 -19.03 -5.40
CA ARG A 393 -12.10 -18.39 -6.40
C ARG A 393 -11.72 -16.96 -5.97
N PRO A 394 -10.42 -16.58 -6.02
CA PRO A 394 -9.95 -15.26 -5.61
C PRO A 394 -10.77 -14.14 -6.24
N ARG A 395 -11.26 -13.20 -5.42
CA ARG A 395 -12.02 -12.04 -5.88
C ARG A 395 -11.93 -10.86 -4.91
N PRO A 396 -12.15 -9.62 -5.38
CA PRO A 396 -12.28 -8.46 -4.50
C PRO A 396 -13.51 -8.61 -3.59
N VAL A 397 -13.33 -8.32 -2.31
CA VAL A 397 -14.39 -8.38 -1.30
C VAL A 397 -14.29 -7.15 -0.40
N VAL A 398 -15.43 -6.51 -0.16
CA VAL A 398 -15.59 -5.42 0.83
C VAL A 398 -16.63 -5.83 1.88
N PHE A 399 -17.72 -6.46 1.45
CA PHE A 399 -18.79 -6.94 2.31
C PHE A 399 -18.85 -8.45 2.31
N ILE A 400 -19.11 -9.02 3.50
CA ILE A 400 -19.37 -10.43 3.70
C ILE A 400 -20.70 -10.54 4.44
N LYS A 401 -21.64 -11.26 3.85
CA LYS A 401 -22.96 -11.53 4.43
C LYS A 401 -23.06 -13.01 4.76
N ILE A 402 -23.16 -13.31 6.05
CA ILE A 402 -23.32 -14.65 6.59
C ILE A 402 -24.80 -14.84 6.92
N VAL A 403 -25.44 -15.81 6.27
CA VAL A 403 -26.88 -16.03 6.39
C VAL A 403 -27.16 -17.43 6.93
N GLY A 404 -27.56 -17.50 8.19
CA GLY A 404 -28.10 -18.70 8.80
C GLY A 404 -29.48 -19.04 8.26
N THR A 405 -29.65 -20.30 7.89
CA THR A 405 -30.90 -20.85 7.32
C THR A 405 -31.51 -21.95 8.20
N HIS A 406 -30.70 -22.60 9.04
CA HIS A 406 -31.16 -23.60 9.98
C HIS A 406 -30.30 -23.60 11.25
N ASN A 407 -30.91 -23.95 12.38
CA ASN A 407 -30.26 -24.29 13.63
C ASN A 407 -31.12 -25.37 14.34
N THR A 408 -30.51 -26.47 14.76
CA THR A 408 -31.22 -27.60 15.38
C THR A 408 -31.75 -27.33 16.79
N ALA A 409 -31.31 -26.24 17.45
CA ALA A 409 -31.69 -25.93 18.83
C ALA A 409 -32.74 -24.81 18.97
N ASN A 410 -32.74 -23.81 18.08
CA ASN A 410 -33.65 -22.65 18.13
C ASN A 410 -33.61 -21.86 16.80
N GLU A 411 -34.33 -20.73 16.72
CA GLU A 411 -34.45 -19.89 15.51
C GLU A 411 -33.35 -18.82 15.38
N ILE A 412 -32.23 -18.96 16.09
CA ILE A 412 -31.14 -17.96 16.10
C ILE A 412 -29.86 -18.58 15.53
N PHE A 413 -29.25 -17.92 14.55
CA PHE A 413 -27.93 -18.30 14.05
C PHE A 413 -26.83 -17.64 14.87
N HIS A 414 -25.83 -18.39 15.35
CA HIS A 414 -24.77 -17.87 16.20
C HIS A 414 -23.40 -18.10 15.54
N CYS A 415 -22.61 -17.02 15.45
CA CYS A 415 -21.24 -17.04 14.96
C CYS A 415 -20.32 -16.43 16.03
N VAL A 416 -19.35 -17.21 16.50
CA VAL A 416 -18.44 -16.83 17.59
C VAL A 416 -17.32 -15.94 17.06
N HIS A 417 -16.67 -16.37 15.98
CA HIS A 417 -15.50 -15.69 15.41
C HIS A 417 -15.54 -15.73 13.90
N PHE A 418 -15.02 -14.69 13.26
CA PHE A 418 -14.84 -14.61 11.81
C PHE A 418 -13.47 -14.04 11.47
N GLU A 419 -12.83 -14.65 10.49
CA GLU A 419 -11.56 -14.17 9.93
C GLU A 419 -11.49 -14.36 8.42
N CYS A 420 -10.87 -13.40 7.75
CA CYS A 420 -10.52 -13.52 6.35
C CYS A 420 -9.22 -12.76 6.07
N PRO A 421 -8.28 -13.32 5.29
CA PRO A 421 -8.26 -14.70 4.79
C PRO A 421 -8.20 -15.71 5.95
N ALA A 422 -8.53 -16.97 5.68
CA ALA A 422 -8.48 -18.02 6.70
C ALA A 422 -7.05 -18.12 7.27
N GLN A 423 -6.90 -18.06 8.59
CA GLN A 423 -5.60 -18.22 9.23
C GLN A 423 -5.37 -19.70 9.53
N GLN A 424 -4.15 -20.17 9.24
CA GLN A 424 -3.72 -21.50 9.65
C GLN A 424 -3.36 -21.44 11.13
N ASP A 425 -3.94 -22.32 11.95
CA ASP A 425 -3.42 -22.54 13.29
C ASP A 425 -2.04 -23.18 13.17
N THR A 426 -1.05 -22.66 13.90
CA THR A 426 0.31 -23.25 13.98
C THR A 426 0.28 -24.72 14.43
N ASN A 427 -0.82 -25.18 15.03
CA ASN A 427 -1.05 -26.57 15.43
C ASN A 427 -1.52 -27.48 14.28
N ASP A 428 -2.15 -26.95 13.22
CA ASP A 428 -2.62 -27.75 12.09
C ASP A 428 -1.47 -28.19 11.16
N VAL A 429 -0.38 -27.42 11.13
CA VAL A 429 0.84 -27.76 10.37
C VAL A 429 1.53 -29.00 10.97
N ALA A 430 1.49 -29.15 12.30
CA ALA A 430 2.01 -30.34 12.98
C ALA A 430 1.13 -31.59 12.70
N ALA A 431 -0.19 -31.43 12.69
CA ALA A 431 -1.11 -32.53 12.36
C ALA A 431 -1.03 -32.97 10.89
N ALA A 432 -0.82 -32.02 9.96
CA ALA A 432 -0.63 -32.32 8.53
C ALA A 432 0.72 -33.01 8.24
N SER A 433 1.78 -32.65 8.96
CA SER A 433 3.10 -33.29 8.83
C SER A 433 3.16 -34.67 9.49
N LEU A 434 2.35 -34.93 10.53
CA LEU A 434 2.17 -36.27 11.13
C LEU A 434 1.30 -37.22 10.29
N ARG A 435 0.40 -36.70 9.44
CA ARG A 435 -0.39 -37.53 8.51
C ARG A 435 0.40 -38.04 7.31
N ASN A 436 1.50 -37.38 6.95
CA ASN A 436 2.37 -37.76 5.83
C ASN A 436 3.48 -38.76 6.20
N THR A 437 3.53 -39.25 7.44
CA THR A 437 4.58 -40.18 7.93
C THR A 437 4.07 -41.56 8.35
N LEU A 438 2.81 -41.90 8.12
CA LEU A 438 2.31 -43.25 8.35
C LEU A 438 2.44 -44.10 7.07
N PRO A 439 3.19 -45.22 7.09
CA PRO A 439 3.25 -46.13 5.96
C PRO A 439 1.92 -46.88 5.78
N ALA A 440 1.57 -47.15 4.52
CA ALA A 440 0.36 -47.88 4.15
C ALA A 440 0.34 -49.30 4.75
N PRO A 441 -0.81 -49.84 5.16
CA PRO A 441 -0.90 -51.18 5.71
C PRO A 441 -0.63 -52.22 4.61
N GLU A 442 0.29 -53.15 4.89
CA GLU A 442 0.57 -54.29 4.03
C GLU A 442 -0.66 -55.20 3.90
N SER A 443 -1.03 -55.50 2.67
CA SER A 443 -2.04 -56.49 2.31
C SER A 443 -1.51 -57.90 2.63
N GLY A 444 -1.99 -58.50 3.72
CA GLY A 444 -1.73 -59.90 4.03
C GLY A 444 -2.45 -60.81 3.04
N HIS A 445 -1.68 -61.60 2.30
CA HIS A 445 -2.18 -62.75 1.54
C HIS A 445 -2.45 -63.94 2.47
N VAL A 446 -3.52 -64.63 2.12
CA VAL A 446 -4.08 -65.85 2.72
C VAL A 446 -3.14 -67.04 2.52
N ASP A 447 -3.01 -67.88 3.54
CA ASP A 447 -3.08 -69.34 3.41
C ASP A 447 -4.17 -69.88 4.36
#